data_AF-K2BGQ2-F1
#
_entry.id   AF-K2BGQ2-F1
#
_cell.length_a   1.000
_cell.length_b   1.000
_cell.length_c   1.000
_cell.angle_alpha   90.00
_cell.angle_beta   90.00
_cell.angle_gamma   90.00
#
_symmetry.space_group_name_H-M   'P 1'
#
loop_
_entity.id
_entity.type
_entity.pdbx_description
1 polymer ?
#
loop_
_entity_poly.entity_id
_entity_poly.type
_entity_poly.pdbx_seq_one_letter_code
_entity_poly.pdbx_strand_id
1 'polypeptide(L)'
;MHRLRNTVDQLGYANIRIANRKAETIFKRTPERYDGILLDAPCSSEKHVWHSPKHLAEWSESRIKRLKQQQIALLNGLWLALKPGGRIVYATCALNTEENEGVIADFQDRHPEAKLNQQERIQPDPVLFDPMFYTRLDKV
;
A
#
# COMPACT_ATOMS: atom_id res chain seq x y z
N MET A 1 -6.88 2.08 15.99
CA MET A 1 -8.22 1.43 15.94
C MET A 1 -9.35 2.34 16.41
N HIS A 2 -9.25 3.01 17.57
CA HIS A 2 -10.34 3.88 18.07
C HIS A 2 -10.65 5.05 17.12
N ARG A 3 -9.64 5.76 16.59
CA ARG A 3 -9.84 6.86 15.62
C ARG A 3 -10.62 6.44 14.38
N LEU A 4 -10.22 5.35 13.72
CA LEU A 4 -10.90 4.86 12.51
C LEU A 4 -12.37 4.50 12.78
N ARG A 5 -12.66 3.85 13.92
CA ARG A 5 -14.04 3.54 14.32
C ARG A 5 -14.86 4.81 14.51
N ASN A 6 -14.36 5.76 15.30
CA ASN A 6 -15.06 7.01 15.54
C ASN A 6 -15.36 7.76 14.23
N THR A 7 -14.40 7.81 13.29
CA THR A 7 -14.61 8.41 11.97
C THR A 7 -15.70 7.68 11.17
N VAL A 8 -15.66 6.35 11.11
CA VAL A 8 -16.67 5.57 10.39
C VAL A 8 -18.05 5.70 11.04
N ASP A 9 -18.12 5.68 12.36
CA ASP A 9 -19.37 5.85 13.12
C ASP A 9 -19.98 7.24 12.89
N GLN A 10 -19.15 8.29 12.82
CA GLN A 10 -19.58 9.66 12.49
C GLN A 10 -20.07 9.81 11.05
N LEU A 11 -19.48 9.08 10.10
CA LEU A 11 -19.88 9.12 8.70
C LEU A 11 -21.18 8.35 8.43
N GLY A 12 -21.58 7.41 9.30
CA GLY A 12 -22.88 6.73 9.24
C GLY A 12 -23.03 5.69 8.12
N TYR A 13 -21.94 5.25 7.48
CA TYR A 13 -21.99 4.28 6.39
C TYR A 13 -22.14 2.84 6.91
N ALA A 14 -23.28 2.20 6.61
CA ALA A 14 -23.60 0.85 7.07
C ALA A 14 -22.77 -0.27 6.40
N ASN A 15 -22.13 0.03 5.26
CA ASN A 15 -21.38 -0.95 4.47
C ASN A 15 -19.87 -1.02 4.82
N ILE A 16 -19.42 -0.30 5.86
CA ILE A 16 -18.02 -0.32 6.29
C ILE A 16 -17.85 -1.30 7.45
N ARG A 17 -16.91 -2.24 7.31
CA ARG A 17 -16.53 -3.18 8.37
C ARG A 17 -15.07 -2.98 8.73
N ILE A 18 -14.80 -2.67 9.99
CA ILE A 18 -13.44 -2.51 10.50
C ILE A 18 -12.99 -3.82 11.15
N ALA A 19 -11.83 -4.32 10.74
CA ALA A 19 -11.23 -5.52 11.31
C ALA A 19 -9.77 -5.27 11.71
N ASN A 20 -9.38 -5.77 12.89
CA ASN A 20 -7.97 -5.80 13.30
C ASN A 20 -7.35 -7.14 12.89
N ARG A 21 -6.68 -7.18 11.73
CA ARG A 21 -6.13 -8.40 11.13
C ARG A 21 -4.82 -8.10 10.41
N LYS A 22 -3.99 -9.13 10.29
CA LYS A 22 -2.78 -9.11 9.45
C LYS A 22 -3.17 -9.22 7.98
N ALA A 23 -2.99 -8.14 7.23
CA ALA A 23 -3.38 -8.07 5.82
C ALA A 23 -2.55 -9.04 4.96
N GLU A 24 -1.30 -9.31 5.32
CA GLU A 24 -0.41 -10.24 4.62
C GLU A 24 -0.94 -11.68 4.60
N THR A 25 -1.89 -12.01 5.49
CA THR A 25 -2.45 -13.36 5.64
C THR A 25 -3.97 -13.41 5.51
N ILE A 26 -4.61 -12.31 5.08
CA ILE A 26 -6.06 -12.21 5.04
C ILE A 26 -6.69 -13.23 4.07
N PHE A 27 -5.98 -13.56 2.99
CA PHE A 27 -6.37 -14.56 2.01
C PHE A 27 -6.65 -15.94 2.61
N LYS A 28 -6.04 -16.30 3.76
CA LYS A 28 -6.32 -17.57 4.44
C LYS A 28 -7.76 -17.69 4.92
N ARG A 29 -8.45 -16.56 5.12
CA ARG A 29 -9.85 -16.50 5.57
C ARG A 29 -10.79 -16.04 4.47
N THR A 30 -10.28 -15.22 3.56
CA THR A 30 -11.06 -14.64 2.47
C THR A 30 -10.28 -14.74 1.16
N PRO A 31 -10.01 -15.96 0.67
CA PRO A 31 -9.38 -16.13 -0.64
C PRO A 31 -10.35 -15.62 -1.71
N GLU A 32 -9.82 -14.92 -2.72
CA GLU A 32 -10.60 -14.48 -3.89
C GLU A 32 -11.96 -13.84 -3.53
N ARG A 33 -11.97 -12.98 -2.50
CA ARG A 33 -13.19 -12.35 -2.00
C ARG A 33 -13.42 -10.96 -2.57
N TYR A 34 -12.36 -10.23 -2.85
CA TYR A 34 -12.45 -8.80 -3.15
C TYR A 34 -12.39 -8.54 -4.66
N ASP A 35 -13.30 -7.71 -5.16
CA ASP A 35 -13.30 -7.23 -6.55
C ASP A 35 -12.29 -6.09 -6.76
N GLY A 36 -12.02 -5.32 -5.69
CA GLY A 36 -11.09 -4.21 -5.68
C GLY A 36 -10.40 -4.10 -4.32
N ILE A 37 -9.09 -3.81 -4.33
CA ILE A 37 -8.30 -3.57 -3.11
C ILE A 37 -7.50 -2.28 -3.28
N LEU A 38 -7.50 -1.42 -2.26
CA LEU A 38 -6.55 -0.33 -2.12
C LEU A 38 -5.56 -0.70 -1.02
N LEU A 39 -4.29 -0.86 -1.39
CA LEU A 39 -3.17 -1.02 -0.49
C LEU A 39 -2.43 0.33 -0.40
N ASP A 40 -2.81 1.13 0.59
CA ASP A 40 -2.00 2.23 1.09
C ASP A 40 -0.93 1.65 2.02
N ALA A 41 0.27 1.46 1.48
CA ALA A 41 1.30 0.65 2.12
C ALA A 41 2.12 1.48 3.12
N PRO A 42 2.51 0.90 4.26
CA PRO A 42 3.39 1.59 5.21
C PRO A 42 4.72 1.95 4.54
N CYS A 43 5.00 3.24 4.39
CA CYS A 43 6.17 3.81 3.71
C CYS A 43 7.22 4.35 4.69
N SER A 44 8.40 4.69 4.17
CA SER A 44 9.42 5.42 4.93
C SER A 44 9.02 6.87 5.20
N SER A 45 8.10 7.43 4.41
CA SER A 45 7.49 8.75 4.60
C SER A 45 8.50 9.90 4.62
N GLU A 46 9.43 9.91 3.66
CA GLU A 46 10.62 10.78 3.70
C GLU A 46 10.28 12.26 3.83
N LYS A 47 9.19 12.75 3.20
CA LYS A 47 8.74 14.15 3.36
C LYS A 47 8.45 14.48 4.82
N HIS A 48 7.71 13.63 5.54
CA HIS A 48 7.40 13.87 6.96
C HIS A 48 8.62 13.66 7.87
N VAL A 49 9.47 12.68 7.54
CA VAL A 49 10.71 12.41 8.27
C VAL A 49 11.66 13.60 8.18
N TRP A 50 11.80 14.22 7.00
CA TRP A 50 12.66 15.38 6.77
C TRP A 50 12.33 16.56 7.69
N HIS A 51 11.04 16.84 7.90
CA HIS A 51 10.58 17.93 8.75
C HIS A 51 10.58 17.60 10.25
N SER A 52 10.91 16.37 10.64
CA SER A 52 10.90 15.92 12.02
C SER A 52 12.30 15.47 12.47
N PRO A 53 13.05 16.28 13.23
CA PRO A 53 14.39 15.93 13.71
C PRO A 53 14.49 14.56 14.39
N LYS A 54 13.47 14.20 15.17
CA LYS A 54 13.38 12.87 15.82
C LYS A 54 13.36 11.73 14.81
N HIS A 55 12.39 11.72 13.89
CA HIS A 55 12.25 10.67 12.89
C HIS A 55 13.43 10.67 11.89
N LEU A 56 14.01 11.84 11.61
CA LEU A 56 15.21 11.93 10.77
C LEU A 56 16.40 11.20 11.40
N ALA A 57 16.58 11.31 12.73
CA ALA A 57 17.62 10.57 13.45
C ALA A 57 17.40 9.04 13.45
N GLU A 58 16.16 8.57 13.24
CA GLU A 58 15.80 7.16 13.16
C GLU A 58 15.79 6.63 11.71
N TRP A 59 16.05 7.50 10.71
CA TRP A 59 16.05 7.11 9.31
C TRP A 59 17.30 6.31 8.94
N SER A 60 17.12 5.25 8.17
CA SER A 60 18.22 4.41 7.69
C SER A 60 17.83 3.64 6.43
N GLU A 61 18.81 3.27 5.61
CA GLU A 61 18.60 2.37 4.48
C GLU A 61 18.09 0.98 4.91
N SER A 62 18.50 0.51 6.10
CA SER A 62 18.01 -0.75 6.66
C SER A 62 16.49 -0.70 6.94
N ARG A 63 15.96 0.48 7.31
CA ARG A 63 14.52 0.70 7.46
C ARG A 63 13.80 0.59 6.13
N ILE A 64 14.32 1.19 5.06
CA ILE A 64 13.77 1.09 3.70
C ILE A 64 13.71 -0.37 3.25
N LYS A 65 14.82 -1.11 3.39
CA LYS A 65 14.87 -2.54 3.03
C LYS A 65 13.81 -3.36 3.77
N ARG A 66 13.64 -3.12 5.08
CA ARG A 66 12.60 -3.80 5.88
C ARG A 66 11.18 -3.45 5.41
N LEU A 67 10.93 -2.17 5.10
CA LEU A 67 9.63 -1.71 4.63
C LEU A 67 9.30 -2.30 3.26
N LYS A 68 10.25 -2.31 2.31
CA LYS A 68 10.11 -2.98 1.01
C LYS A 68 9.66 -4.43 1.17
N GLN A 69 10.32 -5.20 2.04
CA GLN A 69 9.93 -6.59 2.30
C GLN A 69 8.52 -6.73 2.89
N GLN A 70 8.13 -5.83 3.79
CA GLN A 70 6.77 -5.79 4.34
C GLN A 70 5.72 -5.44 3.28
N GLN A 71 5.99 -4.45 2.43
CA GLN A 71 5.12 -4.02 1.34
C GLN A 71 4.89 -5.15 0.33
N ILE A 72 5.96 -5.87 -0.05
CA ILE A 72 5.89 -7.07 -0.88
C ILE A 72 5.02 -8.15 -0.23
N ALA A 73 5.21 -8.42 1.07
CA ALA A 73 4.40 -9.43 1.78
C ALA A 73 2.92 -9.06 1.83
N LEU A 74 2.60 -7.77 2.04
CA LEU A 74 1.24 -7.24 1.98
C LEU A 74 0.64 -7.41 0.59
N LEU A 75 1.35 -6.98 -0.45
CA LEU A 75 0.87 -7.03 -1.84
C LEU A 75 0.60 -8.48 -2.28
N ASN A 76 1.52 -9.41 -2.02
CA ASN A 76 1.34 -10.84 -2.30
C ASN A 76 0.13 -11.43 -1.55
N GLY A 77 0.01 -11.14 -0.24
CA GLY A 77 -1.11 -11.63 0.56
C GLY A 77 -2.46 -11.11 0.08
N LEU A 78 -2.52 -9.85 -0.34
CA LEU A 78 -3.74 -9.24 -0.87
C LEU A 78 -4.06 -9.71 -2.29
N TRP A 79 -3.06 -10.01 -3.11
CA TRP A 79 -3.24 -10.61 -4.44
C TRP A 79 -3.98 -11.95 -4.40
N LEU A 80 -3.70 -12.77 -3.38
CA LEU A 80 -4.40 -14.04 -3.14
C LEU A 80 -5.84 -13.84 -2.62
N ALA A 81 -6.12 -12.71 -1.97
CA ALA A 81 -7.46 -12.34 -1.53
C ALA A 81 -8.30 -11.68 -2.65
N LEU A 82 -7.66 -11.26 -3.74
CA LEU A 82 -8.28 -10.63 -4.90
C LEU A 82 -8.86 -11.69 -5.83
N LYS A 83 -10.09 -11.45 -6.31
CA LYS A 83 -10.73 -12.32 -7.32
C LYS A 83 -9.99 -12.28 -8.66
N PRO A 84 -10.04 -13.36 -9.46
CA PRO A 84 -9.83 -13.26 -10.90
C PRO A 84 -10.76 -12.19 -11.50
N GLY A 85 -10.23 -11.37 -12.40
CA GLY A 85 -10.88 -10.16 -12.93
C GLY A 85 -10.86 -8.94 -11.99
N GLY A 86 -10.33 -9.09 -10.76
CA GLY A 86 -10.23 -8.02 -9.79
C GLY A 86 -9.04 -7.09 -10.03
N ARG A 87 -9.02 -5.97 -9.29
CA ARG A 87 -7.93 -4.99 -9.34
C ARG A 87 -7.38 -4.63 -7.97
N ILE A 88 -6.08 -4.37 -7.90
CA ILE A 88 -5.43 -3.81 -6.72
C ILE A 88 -4.70 -2.52 -7.10
N VAL A 89 -4.87 -1.49 -6.27
CA VAL A 89 -4.06 -0.27 -6.32
C VAL A 89 -3.05 -0.36 -5.18
N TYR A 90 -1.77 -0.42 -5.53
CA TYR A 90 -0.67 -0.22 -4.61
C TYR A 90 -0.35 1.26 -4.56
N ALA A 91 -0.25 1.85 -3.38
CA ALA A 91 0.11 3.24 -3.21
C ALA A 91 1.06 3.44 -2.03
N THR A 92 1.98 4.40 -2.17
CA THR A 92 2.85 4.84 -1.08
C THR A 92 3.03 6.35 -1.13
N CYS A 93 3.48 6.89 0.00
CA CYS A 93 3.99 8.24 0.13
C CYS A 93 5.51 8.34 -0.03
N ALA A 94 6.18 7.24 -0.41
CA ALA A 94 7.63 7.15 -0.42
C ALA A 94 8.22 7.88 -1.63
N LEU A 95 9.36 8.54 -1.44
CA LEU A 95 10.08 9.21 -2.50
C LEU A 95 11.04 8.28 -3.25
N ASN A 96 11.60 7.29 -2.54
CA ASN A 96 12.57 6.36 -3.10
C ASN A 96 11.94 5.34 -4.08
N THR A 97 12.77 4.80 -4.96
CA THR A 97 12.36 3.78 -5.95
C THR A 97 12.24 2.38 -5.35
N GLU A 98 12.94 2.09 -4.25
CA GLU A 98 12.96 0.76 -3.62
C GLU A 98 11.58 0.35 -3.10
N GLU A 99 10.85 1.27 -2.48
CA GLU A 99 9.48 1.08 -1.98
C GLU A 99 8.42 1.28 -3.06
N ASN A 100 8.80 1.78 -4.24
CA ASN A 100 7.88 2.06 -5.34
C ASN A 100 8.07 1.02 -6.45
N GLU A 101 8.78 1.38 -7.52
CA GLU A 101 9.04 0.49 -8.66
C GLU A 101 9.75 -0.79 -8.24
N GLY A 102 10.61 -0.73 -7.22
CA GLY A 102 11.30 -1.90 -6.68
C GLY A 102 10.35 -2.94 -6.08
N VAL A 103 9.29 -2.52 -5.39
CA VAL A 103 8.25 -3.45 -4.89
C VAL A 103 7.45 -4.03 -6.05
N ILE A 104 7.09 -3.19 -7.02
CA ILE A 104 6.28 -3.61 -8.17
C ILE A 104 7.06 -4.60 -9.05
N ALA A 105 8.33 -4.34 -9.34
CA ALA A 105 9.19 -5.25 -10.11
C ALA A 105 9.33 -6.60 -9.39
N ASP A 106 9.69 -6.59 -8.10
CA ASP A 106 9.80 -7.79 -7.27
C ASP A 106 8.47 -8.58 -7.18
N PHE A 107 7.33 -7.90 -7.30
CA PHE A 107 6.01 -8.51 -7.32
C PHE A 107 5.71 -9.13 -8.69
N GLN A 108 5.94 -8.41 -9.78
CA GLN A 108 5.68 -8.89 -11.14
C GLN A 108 6.54 -10.10 -11.51
N ASP A 109 7.77 -10.18 -11.02
CA ASP A 109 8.64 -11.35 -11.20
C ASP A 109 8.02 -12.63 -10.62
N ARG A 110 7.23 -12.51 -9.55
CA ARG A 110 6.52 -13.62 -8.90
C ARG A 110 5.11 -13.84 -9.44
N HIS A 111 4.53 -12.81 -10.03
CA HIS A 111 3.16 -12.77 -10.53
C HIS A 111 3.14 -12.27 -11.98
N PRO A 112 3.68 -13.04 -12.94
CA PRO A 112 3.73 -12.63 -14.36
C PRO A 112 2.33 -12.47 -14.98
N GLU A 113 1.30 -13.04 -14.36
CA GLU A 113 -0.11 -12.85 -14.74
C GLU A 113 -0.65 -11.46 -14.36
N ALA A 114 0.00 -10.73 -13.45
CA ALA A 114 -0.44 -9.43 -13.00
C ALA A 114 -0.20 -8.36 -14.09
N LYS A 115 -1.29 -7.81 -14.63
CA LYS A 115 -1.21 -6.75 -15.63
C LYS A 115 -1.06 -5.39 -14.98
N LEU A 116 0.09 -4.76 -15.19
CA LEU A 116 0.31 -3.36 -14.85
C LEU A 116 -0.40 -2.48 -15.88
N ASN A 117 -1.39 -1.73 -15.43
CA ASN A 117 -2.19 -0.87 -16.31
C ASN A 117 -1.86 0.61 -16.18
N GLN A 118 -1.40 1.04 -15.01
CA GLN A 118 -1.10 2.43 -14.72
C GLN A 118 -0.04 2.48 -13.62
N GLN A 119 0.91 3.39 -13.77
CA GLN A 119 1.93 3.67 -12.76
C GLN A 119 2.30 5.14 -12.85
N GLU A 120 2.18 5.86 -11.74
CA GLU A 120 2.41 7.30 -11.70
C GLU A 120 3.13 7.72 -10.42
N ARG A 121 4.02 8.71 -10.59
CA ARG A 121 4.60 9.49 -9.50
C ARG A 121 3.95 10.87 -9.52
N ILE A 122 3.11 11.11 -8.53
CA ILE A 122 2.53 12.41 -8.28
C ILE A 122 3.59 13.27 -7.60
N GLN A 123 4.07 14.26 -8.34
CA GLN A 123 5.03 15.23 -7.84
C GLN A 123 4.41 16.02 -6.68
N PRO A 124 5.16 16.32 -5.61
CA PRO A 124 4.62 17.07 -4.49
C PRO A 124 4.23 18.47 -4.94
N ASP A 125 3.01 18.89 -4.64
CA ASP A 125 2.63 20.29 -4.72
C ASP A 125 2.99 20.96 -3.38
N PRO A 126 3.69 22.11 -3.36
CA PRO A 126 4.09 22.77 -2.12
C PRO A 126 2.92 23.17 -1.20
N VAL A 127 1.69 23.26 -1.73
CA VAL A 127 0.52 23.80 -1.04
C VAL A 127 -0.63 22.78 -0.95
N LEU A 128 -0.80 21.92 -1.96
CA LEU A 128 -2.03 21.13 -2.13
C LEU A 128 -1.93 19.66 -1.72
N PHE A 129 -0.80 18.98 -1.98
CA PHE A 129 -0.70 17.54 -1.68
C PHE A 129 0.72 17.02 -1.48
N ASP A 130 0.81 15.98 -0.66
CA ASP A 130 2.03 15.20 -0.44
C ASP A 130 2.40 14.38 -1.69
N PRO A 131 3.69 14.06 -1.87
CA PRO A 131 4.13 13.22 -2.97
C PRO A 131 3.52 11.83 -2.80
N MET A 132 3.06 11.27 -3.92
CA MET A 132 2.44 9.95 -3.93
C MET A 132 2.96 9.14 -5.10
N PHE A 133 3.15 7.85 -4.87
CA PHE A 133 3.32 6.86 -5.93
C PHE A 133 2.12 5.93 -5.90
N TYR A 134 1.60 5.56 -7.07
CA TYR A 134 0.66 4.45 -7.14
C TYR A 134 0.79 3.65 -8.43
N THR A 135 0.42 2.38 -8.33
CA THR A 135 0.36 1.43 -9.45
C THR A 135 -0.96 0.67 -9.39
N ARG A 136 -1.65 0.56 -10.54
CA ARG A 136 -2.82 -0.30 -10.71
C ARG A 136 -2.42 -1.62 -11.36
N LEU A 137 -2.73 -2.72 -10.69
CA LEU A 137 -2.51 -4.09 -11.15
C LEU A 137 -3.86 -4.80 -11.30
N ASP A 138 -4.12 -5.37 -12.47
CA ASP A 138 -5.34 -6.14 -12.74
C ASP A 138 -4.99 -7.63 -12.80
N LYS A 139 -5.79 -8.46 -12.10
CA LYS A 139 -5.64 -9.92 -12.04
C LYS A 139 -6.48 -10.53 -13.15
N VAL A 140 -5.88 -10.78 -14.30
CA VAL A 140 -6.57 -11.37 -15.47
C VAL A 140 -6.64 -12.88 -15.44
#